data_AF-A0A7C1PWP1-F1
#
_entry.id   AF-A0A7C1PWP1-F1
#
_cell.length_a   1.000
_cell.length_b   1.000
_cell.length_c   1.000
_cell.angle_alpha   90.00
_cell.angle_beta   90.00
_cell.angle_gamma   90.00
#
_symmetry.space_group_name_H-M   'P 1'
#
loop_
_entity.id
_entity.type
_entity.pdbx_description
1 polymer ?
#
loop_
_entity_poly.entity_id
_entity_poly.type
_entity_poly.pdbx_seq_one_letter_code
_entity_poly.pdbx_strand_id
1 'polypeptide(L)' 'MDSKIIWCGLLLIVVVSGCLQETSGPVACTADAKICPDGSAVGRVAPDCEFAPCSSDSVEPVTSTRRPTQFPDTLKA' A
#
# COMPACT_ATOMS: atom_id res chain seq x y z
N MET A 1 40.22 -26.66 -23.06
CA MET A 1 39.35 -25.62 -22.44
C MET A 1 40.26 -24.51 -21.97
N ASP A 2 40.48 -23.53 -22.84
CA ASP A 2 41.48 -22.48 -22.62
C ASP A 2 41.15 -21.68 -21.36
N SER A 3 42.16 -21.49 -20.49
CA SER A 3 42.03 -20.70 -19.26
C SER A 3 41.47 -19.29 -19.51
N LYS A 4 41.66 -18.77 -20.73
CA LYS A 4 41.05 -17.52 -21.23
C LYS A 4 39.54 -17.60 -21.37
N ILE A 5 39.00 -18.74 -21.83
CA ILE A 5 37.56 -18.96 -21.95
C ILE A 5 36.92 -19.04 -20.56
N ILE A 6 37.60 -19.68 -19.60
CA ILE A 6 37.15 -19.74 -18.20
C ILE A 6 37.12 -18.34 -17.60
N TRP A 7 38.16 -17.53 -17.84
CA TRP A 7 38.23 -16.18 -17.30
C TRP A 7 37.23 -15.21 -17.95
N CYS A 8 37.06 -15.29 -19.27
CA CYS A 8 35.99 -14.56 -19.97
C CYS A 8 34.61 -15.00 -19.49
N GLY A 9 34.38 -16.31 -19.30
CA GLY A 9 33.12 -16.85 -18.80
C GLY A 9 32.80 -16.33 -17.39
N LEU A 10 33.75 -16.42 -16.46
CA LEU A 10 33.58 -15.91 -15.10
C LEU A 10 33.39 -14.39 -15.07
N LEU A 11 34.12 -13.64 -15.89
CA LEU A 11 33.99 -12.18 -15.98
C LEU A 11 32.62 -11.78 -16.53
N LEU A 12 32.13 -12.48 -17.56
CA LEU A 12 30.78 -12.26 -18.08
C LEU A 12 29.69 -12.64 -17.07
N ILE A 13 29.87 -13.75 -16.33
CA ILE A 13 28.91 -14.17 -15.29
C ILE A 13 28.85 -13.14 -14.16
N VAL A 14 29.98 -12.63 -13.68
CA VAL A 14 30.03 -11.59 -12.63
C VAL A 14 29.34 -10.30 -13.10
N VAL A 15 29.57 -9.91 -14.36
CA VAL A 15 28.91 -8.73 -14.96
C VAL A 15 27.40 -8.91 -15.08
N VAL A 16 26.92 -10.11 -15.44
CA VAL A 16 25.49 -10.43 -15.56
C VAL A 16 24.80 -10.58 -14.19
N SER A 17 25.45 -11.26 -13.23
CA SER A 17 24.92 -11.43 -11.87
C SER A 17 24.84 -10.11 -11.09
N GLY A 18 25.68 -9.12 -11.41
CA GLY A 18 25.62 -7.78 -10.80
C GLY A 18 24.31 -7.04 -11.08
N CYS A 19 23.60 -7.37 -12.16
CA CYS A 19 22.31 -6.78 -12.49
C CYS A 19 21.11 -7.54 -11.90
N LEU A 20 21.33 -8.76 -11.38
CA LEU A 20 20.25 -9.66 -10.97
C LEU A 20 20.27 -9.90 -9.45
N GLN A 21 20.38 -8.82 -8.68
CA GLN A 21 19.92 -8.86 -7.30
C GLN A 21 18.41 -8.69 -7.32
N GLU A 22 17.71 -9.71 -6.85
CA GLU A 22 16.28 -9.73 -6.61
C GLU A 22 15.90 -8.51 -5.78
N THR A 23 15.50 -7.44 -6.47
CA THR A 23 15.08 -6.20 -5.86
C THR A 23 13.73 -6.47 -5.22
N SER A 24 13.72 -6.89 -3.95
CA SER A 24 12.67 -6.52 -3.00
C SER A 24 12.77 -5.01 -2.72
N GLY A 25 12.78 -4.22 -3.79
CA GLY A 25 12.76 -2.77 -3.73
C GLY A 25 11.42 -2.30 -3.15
N PRO A 26 11.38 -1.10 -2.55
CA PRO A 26 10.11 -0.53 -2.10
C PRO A 26 9.15 -0.48 -3.29
N VAL A 27 8.01 -1.19 -3.17
CA VAL A 27 6.94 -1.16 -4.18
C VAL A 27 6.36 0.25 -4.17
N ALA A 28 6.52 0.96 -5.28
CA ALA A 28 5.96 2.29 -5.45
C ALA A 28 4.46 2.16 -5.77
N CYS A 29 3.60 2.62 -4.85
CA CYS A 29 2.17 2.74 -5.09
C CYS A 29 1.82 4.15 -5.61
N THR A 30 0.67 4.26 -6.25
CA THR A 30 0.14 5.55 -6.72
C THR A 30 -0.10 6.50 -5.56
N ALA A 31 0.13 7.79 -5.78
CA ALA A 31 -0.04 8.86 -4.78
C ALA A 31 -1.52 9.25 -4.60
N ASP A 32 -2.33 8.26 -4.25
CA ASP A 32 -3.77 8.36 -4.08
C ASP A 32 -4.12 8.39 -2.58
N ALA A 33 -5.07 9.25 -2.18
CA ALA A 33 -5.46 9.46 -0.79
C ALA A 33 -6.96 9.30 -0.61
N LYS A 34 -7.36 8.42 0.32
CA LYS A 34 -8.75 8.22 0.72
C LYS A 34 -9.02 9.00 2.00
N ILE A 35 -10.15 9.71 2.03
CA ILE A 35 -10.61 10.42 3.23
C ILE A 35 -11.42 9.47 4.11
N CYS A 36 -11.04 9.37 5.37
CA CYS A 36 -11.72 8.63 6.42
C CYS A 36 -12.91 9.44 6.98
N PRO A 37 -13.90 8.79 7.62
CA PRO A 37 -15.04 9.48 8.25
C PRO A 37 -14.62 10.48 9.35
N ASP A 38 -13.45 10.29 9.97
CA ASP A 38 -12.85 11.23 10.92
C ASP A 38 -12.18 12.46 10.26
N GLY A 39 -12.15 12.52 8.92
CA GLY A 39 -11.49 13.58 8.15
C GLY A 39 -9.98 13.39 7.91
N SER A 40 -9.38 12.30 8.42
CA SER A 40 -7.98 11.95 8.12
C SER A 40 -7.81 11.41 6.70
N ALA A 41 -6.64 11.62 6.09
CA ALA A 41 -6.31 11.08 4.78
C ALA A 41 -5.34 9.89 4.92
N VAL A 42 -5.68 8.77 4.28
CA VAL A 42 -4.84 7.56 4.24
C VAL A 42 -4.41 7.26 2.82
N GLY A 43 -3.15 6.90 2.64
CA GLY A 43 -2.57 6.49 1.36
C GLY A 43 -2.65 4.98 1.12
N ARG A 44 -2.22 4.57 -0.07
CA ARG A 44 -2.03 3.16 -0.42
C ARG A 44 -0.74 2.61 0.18
N VAL A 45 -0.77 1.36 0.62
CA VAL A 45 0.33 0.67 1.28
C VAL A 45 0.73 -0.55 0.47
N ALA A 46 2.02 -0.71 0.22
CA ALA A 46 2.60 -1.90 -0.41
C ALA A 46 2.44 -3.14 0.52
N PRO A 47 2.35 -4.37 -0.02
CA PRO A 47 2.65 -4.78 -1.40
C PRO A 47 1.46 -4.76 -2.36
N ASP A 48 0.22 -4.79 -1.86
CA ASP A 48 -1.00 -4.87 -2.67
C ASP A 48 -1.52 -3.48 -3.12
N CYS A 49 -0.87 -2.40 -2.68
CA CYS A 49 -1.28 -1.01 -2.93
C CYS A 49 -2.73 -0.71 -2.54
N GLU A 50 -3.10 -1.24 -1.37
CA GLU A 50 -4.42 -1.10 -0.76
C GLU A 50 -4.42 0.06 0.24
N PHE A 51 -5.57 0.67 0.50
CA PHE A 51 -5.64 1.76 1.48
C PHE A 51 -5.37 1.24 2.89
N ALA A 52 -4.55 1.97 3.65
CA ALA A 52 -4.43 1.72 5.08
C ALA A 52 -5.82 1.84 5.77
N PRO A 53 -6.10 1.05 6.80
CA PRO A 53 -7.32 1.20 7.58
C PRO A 53 -7.40 2.57 8.24
N CYS A 54 -8.60 3.11 8.37
CA CYS A 54 -8.84 4.32 9.15
C CYS A 54 -8.67 4.01 10.64
N SER A 55 -8.19 4.96 11.46
CA SER A 55 -8.01 4.73 12.90
C SER A 55 -9.31 4.36 13.63
N SER A 56 -10.47 4.72 13.08
CA SER A 56 -11.79 4.26 13.54
C SER A 56 -12.01 2.75 13.45
N ASP A 57 -11.27 2.03 12.59
CA ASP A 57 -11.35 0.57 12.47
C ASP A 57 -10.53 -0.16 13.55
N SER A 58 -9.56 0.53 14.19
CA SER A 58 -8.67 -0.08 15.20
C SER A 58 -9.25 -0.04 16.61
N VAL A 59 -10.39 0.62 16.79
CA VAL A 59 -11.06 0.76 18.08
C VAL A 59 -12.40 0.05 17.99
N GLU A 60 -12.45 -1.13 18.61
CA GLU A 60 -13.67 -1.82 18.98
C GLU A 60 -14.72 -0.86 19.60
N PRO A 61 -15.99 -1.23 19.48
CA PRO A 61 -17.03 -0.47 18.81
C PRO A 61 -17.43 0.76 19.62
N VAL A 62 -17.25 1.95 19.05
CA VAL A 62 -18.33 2.94 19.23
C VAL A 62 -19.47 2.45 18.36
N THR A 63 -20.27 1.63 19.02
CA THR A 63 -21.61 1.26 18.61
C THR A 63 -22.28 2.53 18.09
N SER A 64 -22.38 2.67 16.77
CA SER A 64 -23.32 3.58 16.12
C SER A 64 -24.73 3.00 16.31
N THR A 65 -25.13 2.86 17.58
CA THR A 65 -26.53 2.80 17.97
C THR A 65 -26.92 4.24 18.23
N ARG A 66 -27.54 4.80 17.19
CA ARG A 66 -28.41 5.98 17.18
C ARG A 66 -27.75 7.33 17.48
N ARG A 67 -27.90 8.24 16.51
CA ARG A 67 -28.46 9.56 16.82
C ARG A 67 -29.98 9.49 16.59
N PRO A 68 -30.83 9.29 17.61
CA PRO A 68 -32.27 9.46 17.50
C PRO A 68 -32.60 10.86 18.04
N THR A 69 -32.10 11.89 17.38
CA THR A 69 -32.51 13.28 17.61
C THR A 69 -32.13 14.04 16.36
N GLN A 70 -32.98 14.75 15.64
CA GLN A 70 -34.40 15.04 15.76
C GLN A 70 -34.63 15.85 14.48
N PHE A 71 -35.26 15.27 13.48
CA PHE A 71 -36.01 16.08 12.53
C PHE A 71 -37.29 15.30 12.26
N PRO A 72 -38.38 15.60 12.98
CA PRO A 72 -39.67 15.09 12.55
C PRO A 72 -39.90 15.58 11.12
N ASP A 73 -40.17 14.64 10.22
CA ASP A 73 -40.71 14.86 8.87
C ASP A 73 -42.12 15.48 8.94
N THR A 74 -42.27 16.62 9.61
CA THR A 74 -43.46 17.47 9.59
C THR A 74 -43.13 18.75 8.86
N LEU A 75 -42.84 18.65 7.57
CA LEU A 75 -43.07 19.74 6.62
C LEU A 75 -43.20 19.17 5.19
N LYS A 76 -44.21 18.32 4.99
CA LYS A 76 -44.76 18.12 3.65
C LYS A 76 -46.01 19.01 3.55
N ALA A 77 -45.81 20.15 2.88
CA ALA A 77 -46.87 21.01 2.37
C ALA A 77 -47.67 20.29 1.29
#